data_AF-A0A944HJV7-F1
#
_entry.id   AF-A0A944HJV7-F1
#
_cell.length_a   1.000
_cell.length_b   1.000
_cell.length_c   1.000
_cell.angle_alpha   90.00
_cell.angle_beta   90.00
_cell.angle_gamma   90.00
#
_symmetry.space_group_name_H-M   'P 1'
#
loop_
_entity.id
_entity.type
_entity.pdbx_description
1 polymer ?
#
loop_
_entity_poly.entity_id
_entity_poly.type
_entity_poly.pdbx_seq_one_letter_code
_entity_poly.pdbx_strand_id
1 'polypeptide(L)' 'MIEKGQAAGEFDPEPPAAWLVAAVTVLGHATGSEVGAGRMRVAEAAACLRTATLRVLKAQPSRAHNP' A
#
# COMPACT_ATOMS: atom_id res chain seq x y z
N MET A 1 13.55 -0.76 3.83
CA MET A 1 12.74 -2.00 3.98
C MET A 1 12.02 -2.32 2.69
N ILE A 2 11.25 -1.37 2.12
CA ILE A 2 10.62 -1.54 0.80
C ILE A 2 11.65 -1.78 -0.31
N GLU A 3 12.71 -0.99 -0.39
CA GLU A 3 13.78 -1.18 -1.39
C GLU A 3 14.41 -2.59 -1.34
N LYS A 4 14.59 -3.14 -0.13
CA LYS A 4 15.11 -4.51 0.05
C LYS A 4 14.10 -5.56 -0.42
N GLY A 5 12.82 -5.36 -0.12
CA GLY A 5 11.76 -6.25 -0.61
C GLY A 5 11.60 -6.17 -2.13
N GLN A 6 11.79 -5.00 -2.75
CA GLN A 6 11.84 -4.87 -4.21
C GLN A 6 13.06 -5.58 -4.80
N ALA A 7 14.25 -5.39 -4.22
CA ALA A 7 15.47 -6.07 -4.66
C ALA A 7 15.39 -7.61 -4.51
N ALA A 8 14.64 -8.10 -3.53
CA ALA A 8 14.38 -9.52 -3.31
C ALA A 8 13.18 -10.08 -4.11
N GLY A 9 12.45 -9.24 -4.86
CA GLY A 9 11.25 -9.64 -5.61
C GLY A 9 10.01 -9.92 -4.74
N GLU A 10 10.03 -9.54 -3.47
CA GLU A 10 8.90 -9.68 -2.55
C GLU A 10 7.83 -8.60 -2.74
N PHE A 11 8.23 -7.44 -3.24
CA PHE A 11 7.39 -6.29 -3.59
C PHE A 11 7.56 -5.94 -5.07
N ASP A 12 6.54 -5.30 -5.64
CA ASP A 12 6.58 -4.84 -7.03
C ASP A 12 7.77 -3.89 -7.25
N PRO A 13 8.67 -4.15 -8.21
CA PRO A 13 9.77 -3.24 -8.53
C PRO A 13 9.29 -1.86 -9.01
N GLU A 14 8.07 -1.75 -9.54
CA GLU A 14 7.45 -0.49 -9.92
C GLU A 14 6.09 -0.33 -9.24
N PRO A 15 5.80 0.82 -8.60
CA PRO A 15 6.53 2.10 -8.61
C PRO A 15 7.72 2.17 -7.63
N PRO A 16 8.54 3.25 -7.69
CA PRO A 16 9.71 3.42 -6.80
C PRO A 16 9.37 3.29 -5.31
N ALA A 17 10.30 2.76 -4.52
CA ALA A 17 10.10 2.56 -3.07
C ALA A 17 9.56 3.80 -2.34
N ALA A 18 10.08 5.00 -2.67
CA ALA A 18 9.63 6.25 -2.05
C ALA A 18 8.14 6.55 -2.34
N TRP A 19 7.66 6.20 -3.53
CA TRP A 19 6.24 6.31 -3.87
C TRP A 19 5.41 5.32 -3.07
N LEU A 20 5.87 4.07 -2.95
CA LEU A 20 5.19 3.06 -2.14
C LEU A 20 5.10 3.46 -0.66
N VAL A 21 6.15 4.07 -0.10
CA VAL A 21 6.11 4.65 1.26
C VAL A 21 5.01 5.70 1.34
N ALA A 22 4.98 6.68 0.42
CA ALA A 22 3.97 7.74 0.43
C ALA A 22 2.55 7.18 0.32
N ALA A 23 2.33 6.20 -0.55
CA ALA A 23 1.03 5.54 -0.73
C ALA A 23 0.55 4.85 0.57
N VAL A 24 1.43 4.11 1.24
CA VAL A 24 1.11 3.44 2.52
C VAL A 24 0.83 4.46 3.63
N THR A 25 1.56 5.58 3.67
CA THR A 25 1.30 6.68 4.61
C THR A 25 -0.08 7.30 4.41
N VAL A 26 -0.46 7.61 3.16
CA VAL A 26 -1.78 8.17 2.83
C VAL A 26 -2.89 7.18 3.17
N LEU A 27 -2.71 5.88 2.89
CA LEU A 27 -3.66 4.84 3.30
C LEU A 27 -3.86 4.84 4.82
N GLY A 28 -2.77 4.91 5.60
CA GLY A 28 -2.83 5.00 7.05
C GLY A 28 -3.67 6.19 7.52
N HIS A 29 -3.42 7.38 6.97
CA HIS A 29 -4.21 8.58 7.27
C HIS A 29 -5.69 8.41 6.93
N ALA A 30 -6.01 7.87 5.74
CA ALA A 30 -7.38 7.64 5.32
C ALA A 30 -8.12 6.71 6.30
N THR A 31 -7.50 5.59 6.70
CA THR A 31 -8.11 4.70 7.72
C THR A 31 -8.27 5.39 9.08
N GLY A 32 -7.32 6.23 9.49
CA GLY A 32 -7.45 7.02 10.70
C GLY A 32 -8.64 7.99 10.64
N SER A 33 -8.86 8.64 9.50
CA SER A 33 -10.00 9.52 9.27
C SER A 33 -11.35 8.77 9.31
N GLU A 34 -11.43 7.57 8.73
CA GLU A 34 -12.65 6.75 8.77
C GLU A 34 -13.02 6.33 10.20
N VAL A 35 -12.02 5.96 11.01
CA VAL A 35 -12.21 5.65 12.43
C VAL A 35 -12.62 6.90 13.21
N GLY A 36 -11.92 8.02 13.02
CA GLY A 36 -12.21 9.27 13.72
C GLY A 36 -13.61 9.82 13.41
N ALA A 37 -14.13 9.54 12.21
CA ALA A 37 -15.49 9.88 11.81
C ALA A 37 -16.56 8.87 12.26
N GLY A 38 -16.17 7.79 12.97
CA GLY A 38 -17.09 6.74 13.41
C GLY A 38 -17.65 5.86 12.29
N ARG A 39 -17.09 5.93 11.08
CA ARG A 39 -17.52 5.12 9.93
C ARG A 39 -16.92 3.72 9.93
N MET A 40 -15.81 3.53 10.63
CA MET A 40 -15.16 2.23 10.80
C MET A 40 -14.76 1.98 12.25
N ARG A 41 -14.83 0.72 12.69
CA ARG A 41 -14.24 0.31 13.97
C ARG A 41 -12.73 0.15 13.82
N VAL A 42 -11.99 0.35 14.91
CA VAL A 42 -10.51 0.25 14.93
C VAL A 42 -10.02 -1.10 14.39
N ALA A 43 -10.62 -2.21 14.85
CA ALA A 43 -10.22 -3.55 14.41
C ALA A 43 -10.46 -3.80 12.91
N GLU A 44 -11.54 -3.22 12.38
CA GLU A 44 -11.90 -3.30 10.97
C GLU A 44 -10.95 -2.46 10.12
N ALA A 45 -10.65 -1.23 10.56
CA ALA A 45 -9.68 -0.36 9.90
C ALA A 45 -8.28 -0.98 9.84
N ALA A 46 -7.84 -1.65 10.91
CA ALA A 46 -6.56 -2.36 10.93
C ALA A 46 -6.51 -3.50 9.90
N ALA A 47 -7.59 -4.29 9.78
CA ALA A 47 -7.69 -5.37 8.81
C ALA A 47 -7.71 -4.85 7.36
N CYS A 48 -8.47 -3.79 7.10
CA CYS A 48 -8.51 -3.11 5.82
C CYS A 48 -7.16 -2.50 5.44
N LEU A 49 -6.50 -1.78 6.35
CA LEU A 49 -5.20 -1.17 6.11
C LEU A 49 -4.13 -2.21 5.79
N ARG A 50 -4.09 -3.32 6.53
CA ARG A 50 -3.16 -4.44 6.26
C ARG A 50 -3.39 -5.00 4.86
N THR A 51 -4.65 -5.22 4.49
CA THR A 51 -5.01 -5.80 3.19
C THR A 51 -4.69 -4.84 2.04
N ALA A 52 -5.02 -3.55 2.18
CA ALA A 52 -4.74 -2.52 1.19
C ALA A 52 -3.22 -2.32 1.01
N THR A 53 -2.47 -2.24 2.10
CA THR A 53 -1.00 -2.13 2.07
C THR A 53 -0.36 -3.30 1.32
N LEU A 54 -0.77 -4.54 1.62
CA LEU A 54 -0.25 -5.72 0.92
C LEU A 54 -0.59 -5.71 -0.58
N ARG A 55 -1.78 -5.22 -0.94
CA ARG A 55 -2.14 -5.06 -2.35
C ARG A 55 -1.30 -4.00 -3.02
N VAL A 56 -1.09 -2.84 -2.42
CA VAL A 56 -0.26 -1.76 -2.98
C VAL A 56 1.19 -2.20 -3.16
N LEU A 57 1.77 -2.90 -2.18
CA LEU A 57 3.15 -3.40 -2.27
C LEU A 57 3.33 -4.54 -3.29
N LYS A 58 2.23 -5.17 -3.72
CA LYS A 58 2.22 -6.27 -4.71
C LYS A 58 1.35 -5.95 -5.93
N ALA A 59 1.04 -4.67 -6.16
CA ALA A 59 0.10 -4.25 -7.19
C ALA A 59 0.83 -4.21 -8.53
N GLN A 60 0.63 -5.23 -9.37
CA GLN A 60 1.08 -5.20 -10.77
C GLN A 60 -0.09 -4.78 -11.69
N PRO A 61 -0.08 -3.56 -12.28
CA PRO A 61 -0.76 -3.29 -13.54
C PRO A 61 0.17 -3.68 -14.72
N SER A 62 -0.41 -4.32 -15.75
CA SER A 62 0.24 -4.99 -16.89
C SER A 62 1.52 -4.34 -17.45
N ARG A 63 2.47 -5.21 -17.87
CA ARG A 63 3.50 -4.90 -18.88
C ARG A 63 2.85 -4.25 -20.11
N ALA A 64 2.77 -2.93 -20.12
CA ALA A 64 2.60 -2.13 -21.31
C ALA A 64 3.92 -1.40 -21.56
N HIS A 65 4.90 -2.16 -22.03
CA HIS A 65 5.98 -1.63 -22.85
C HIS A 65 5.79 -2.25 -24.24
N ASN A 66 5.31 -1.45 -25.20
CA ASN A 66 5.70 -1.57 -26.60
C ASN A 66 5.21 -0.36 -27.40
N PRO A 67 5.96 0.02 -28.44
CA PRO A 67 7.05 0.99 -28.44
C PRO A 67 6.57 2.44 -28.70
#